data_AF-A0A432FPH7-F1
#
_entry.id   AF-A0A432FPH7-F1
#
_cell.length_a   1.000
_cell.length_b   1.000
_cell.length_c   1.000
_cell.angle_alpha   90.00
_cell.angle_beta   90.00
_cell.angle_gamma   90.00
#
_symmetry.space_group_name_H-M   'P 1'
#
loop_
_entity.id
_entity.type
_entity.pdbx_description
1 polymer ?
#
loop_
_entity_poly.entity_id
_entity_poly.type
_entity_poly.pdbx_seq_one_letter_code
_entity_poly.pdbx_strand_id
1 'polypeptide(L)'
;MPIAAIPEYIGQQDLSEASPGMRFSMYLPIWTERADQEMQIRKMAGAKSLQGRELAQILKQQGMDAAIAHAKWERGRFPALWHKNDQGTQSAWKRVSGLSGGDKARMQALVARQQALASNACAGDEVMVVDGEAVAPFTTGLGNEHPLENGFAFLWPYGLPYLP
;
A
#
# COMPACT_ATOMS: atom_id res chain seq x y z
N MET A 1 24.90 0.08 -1.25
CA MET A 1 23.49 0.04 -0.83
C MET A 1 22.62 0.15 -2.06
N PRO A 2 21.54 -0.63 -2.20
CA PRO A 2 20.61 -0.49 -3.31
C PRO A 2 19.88 0.85 -3.19
N ILE A 3 19.76 1.53 -4.32
CA ILE A 3 19.05 2.82 -4.44
C ILE A 3 17.59 2.49 -4.73
N ALA A 4 16.67 3.02 -3.94
CA ALA A 4 15.25 2.89 -4.22
C ALA A 4 14.93 3.55 -5.57
N ALA A 5 14.19 2.87 -6.44
CA ALA A 5 13.69 3.48 -7.67
C ALA A 5 12.57 4.46 -7.32
N ILE A 6 12.92 5.72 -7.09
CA ILE A 6 11.98 6.79 -6.78
C ILE A 6 11.49 7.39 -8.11
N PRO A 7 10.17 7.37 -8.42
CA PRO A 7 9.62 8.03 -9.58
C PRO A 7 9.97 9.52 -9.61
N GLU A 8 10.32 10.04 -10.79
CA GLU A 8 10.82 11.41 -10.98
C GLU A 8 9.89 12.49 -10.40
N TYR A 9 8.56 12.27 -10.43
CA TYR A 9 7.57 13.22 -9.90
C TYR A 9 7.57 13.35 -8.37
N ILE A 10 8.17 12.40 -7.64
CA ILE A 10 8.36 12.50 -6.17
C ILE A 10 9.58 13.39 -5.85
N GLY A 11 10.49 13.55 -6.81
CA GLY A 11 11.77 14.25 -6.66
C GLY A 11 12.82 13.44 -5.91
N GLN A 12 14.06 13.90 -5.94
CA GLN A 12 15.17 13.36 -5.11
C GLN A 12 15.07 13.89 -3.68
N GLN A 13 13.92 13.73 -3.04
CA GLN A 13 13.72 14.15 -1.66
C GLN A 13 14.41 13.15 -0.72
N ASP A 14 14.94 13.65 0.41
CA ASP A 14 15.45 12.78 1.45
C ASP A 14 14.29 12.02 2.10
N LEU A 15 14.20 10.72 1.80
CA LEU A 15 13.18 9.84 2.37
C LEU A 15 13.69 9.13 3.63
N SER A 16 14.85 9.50 4.19
CA SER A 16 15.46 8.86 5.37
C SER A 16 14.52 8.73 6.56
N GLU A 17 13.64 9.71 6.78
CA GLU A 17 12.61 9.69 7.82
C GLU A 17 11.27 9.06 7.40
N ALA A 18 11.04 8.88 6.10
CA ALA A 18 9.84 8.22 5.61
C ALA A 18 9.86 6.74 6.02
N SER A 19 8.81 6.28 6.68
CA SER A 19 8.71 4.87 7.07
C SER A 19 8.72 3.97 5.81
N PRO A 20 9.13 2.69 5.94
CA PRO A 20 8.99 1.73 4.84
C PRO A 20 7.57 1.69 4.26
N GLY A 21 6.55 1.84 5.10
CA GLY A 21 5.16 1.87 4.64
C GLY A 21 4.83 3.08 3.75
N MET A 22 5.49 4.23 3.96
CA MET A 22 5.34 5.43 3.13
C MET A 22 6.08 5.26 1.82
N ARG A 23 7.32 4.74 1.87
CA ARG A 23 8.19 4.53 0.71
C ARG A 23 7.63 3.49 -0.28
N PHE A 24 6.97 2.46 0.23
CA PHE A 24 6.42 1.38 -0.59
C PHE A 24 4.90 1.46 -0.76
N SER A 25 4.29 2.60 -0.39
CA SER A 25 2.82 2.79 -0.43
C SER A 25 2.04 1.67 0.25
N MET A 26 2.59 1.09 1.32
CA MET A 26 1.97 0.00 2.08
C MET A 26 0.96 0.51 3.13
N TYR A 27 0.81 1.83 3.27
CA TYR A 27 -0.27 2.36 4.10
C TYR A 27 -1.62 2.01 3.49
N LEU A 28 -2.52 1.51 4.34
CA LEU A 28 -3.89 1.21 3.98
C LEU A 28 -4.51 2.41 3.25
N PRO A 29 -5.23 2.22 2.12
CA PRO A 29 -6.00 3.28 1.44
C PRO A 29 -7.24 3.66 2.26
N ILE A 30 -7.01 4.04 3.51
CA ILE A 30 -7.97 4.53 4.48
C ILE A 30 -7.71 6.00 4.78
N TRP A 31 -6.59 6.55 4.35
CA TRP A 31 -6.30 7.97 4.55
C TRP A 31 -7.01 8.77 3.47
N THR A 32 -7.81 9.73 3.90
CA THR A 32 -8.49 10.64 2.99
C THR A 32 -7.49 11.50 2.24
N GLU A 33 -7.67 11.60 0.94
CA GLU A 33 -6.81 12.36 0.05
C GLU A 33 -7.59 13.44 -0.71
N ARG A 34 -6.87 14.17 -1.56
CA ARG A 34 -7.46 15.21 -2.39
C ARG A 34 -8.60 14.67 -3.26
N ALA A 35 -8.43 13.48 -3.84
CA ALA A 35 -9.45 12.85 -4.68
C ALA A 35 -10.78 12.64 -3.93
N ASP A 36 -10.75 12.29 -2.64
CA ASP A 36 -11.95 12.14 -1.82
C ASP A 36 -12.70 13.47 -1.64
N GLN A 37 -11.95 14.55 -1.39
CA GLN A 37 -12.51 15.91 -1.28
C GLN A 37 -13.21 16.31 -2.58
N GLU A 38 -12.55 16.09 -3.72
CA GLU A 38 -13.10 16.42 -5.04
C GLU A 38 -14.35 15.60 -5.37
N MET A 39 -14.34 14.31 -5.05
CA MET A 39 -15.50 13.44 -5.22
C MET A 39 -16.68 13.94 -4.37
N GLN A 40 -16.43 14.35 -3.12
CA GLN A 40 -17.46 14.88 -2.25
C GLN A 40 -18.02 16.21 -2.75
N ILE A 41 -17.17 17.13 -3.24
CA ILE A 41 -17.63 18.38 -3.87
C ILE A 41 -18.50 18.09 -5.09
N ARG A 42 -18.08 17.21 -5.98
CA ARG A 42 -18.87 16.81 -7.16
C ARG A 42 -20.22 16.23 -6.75
N LYS A 43 -20.25 15.37 -5.73
CA LYS A 43 -21.48 14.78 -5.18
C LYS A 43 -22.40 15.85 -4.59
N MET A 44 -21.86 16.81 -3.84
CA MET A 44 -22.63 17.90 -3.24
C MET A 44 -23.16 18.88 -4.30
N ALA A 45 -22.33 19.26 -5.27
CA ALA A 45 -22.71 20.13 -6.39
C ALA A 45 -23.78 19.49 -7.28
N GLY A 46 -23.81 18.16 -7.39
CA GLY A 46 -24.86 17.42 -8.10
C GLY A 46 -26.19 17.31 -7.35
N ALA A 47 -26.25 17.70 -6.07
CA ALA A 47 -27.48 17.63 -5.29
C ALA A 47 -28.46 18.75 -5.70
N LYS A 48 -29.76 18.43 -5.78
CA LYS A 48 -30.83 19.40 -6.14
C LYS A 48 -31.15 20.43 -5.04
N SER A 49 -30.34 20.54 -3.99
CA SER A 49 -30.53 21.50 -2.89
C SER A 49 -30.06 22.90 -3.27
N LEU A 50 -30.51 23.92 -2.52
CA LEU A 50 -30.05 25.30 -2.67
C LEU A 50 -28.51 25.38 -2.56
N GLN A 51 -27.96 24.75 -1.51
CA GLN A 51 -26.53 24.63 -1.27
C GLN A 51 -25.78 23.91 -2.40
N GLY A 52 -26.38 22.86 -2.97
CA GLY A 52 -25.77 22.15 -4.11
C GLY A 52 -25.63 23.03 -5.34
N ARG A 53 -26.64 23.87 -5.62
CA ARG A 53 -26.60 24.84 -6.72
C ARG A 53 -25.54 25.91 -6.51
N GLU A 54 -25.44 26.45 -5.30
CA GLU A 54 -24.40 27.43 -4.94
C GLU A 54 -23.00 26.85 -5.10
N LEU A 55 -22.78 25.65 -4.58
CA LEU A 55 -21.50 24.96 -4.72
C LEU A 55 -21.17 24.62 -6.18
N ALA A 56 -22.17 24.26 -6.99
CA ALA A 56 -21.98 24.04 -8.43
C ALA A 56 -21.61 25.33 -9.17
N GLN A 57 -22.17 26.47 -8.75
CA GLN A 57 -21.81 27.77 -9.30
C GLN A 57 -20.37 28.15 -8.94
N ILE A 58 -19.96 27.98 -7.67
CA ILE A 58 -18.58 28.22 -7.23
C ILE A 58 -17.62 27.32 -8.00
N LEU A 59 -17.92 26.03 -8.12
CA LEU A 59 -17.11 25.07 -8.86
C LEU A 59 -16.94 25.49 -10.34
N LYS A 60 -18.00 26.02 -10.97
CA LYS A 60 -17.95 26.48 -12.37
C LYS A 60 -17.20 27.79 -12.55
N GLN A 61 -17.31 28.74 -11.61
CA GLN A 61 -16.76 30.09 -11.74
C GLN A 61 -15.32 30.20 -11.23
N GLN A 62 -15.00 29.50 -10.14
CA GLN A 62 -13.75 29.67 -9.39
C GLN A 62 -12.92 28.37 -9.29
N GLY A 63 -13.49 27.24 -9.71
CA GLY A 63 -12.80 25.96 -9.75
C GLY A 63 -12.86 25.18 -8.43
N MET A 64 -12.11 24.07 -8.40
CA MET A 64 -12.22 23.06 -7.33
C MET A 64 -11.70 23.56 -5.98
N ASP A 65 -10.57 24.27 -5.96
CA ASP A 65 -9.99 24.76 -4.71
C ASP A 65 -10.91 25.72 -3.96
N ALA A 66 -11.54 26.65 -4.67
CA ALA A 66 -12.51 27.58 -4.11
C ALA A 66 -13.74 26.85 -3.55
N ALA A 67 -14.24 25.84 -4.28
CA ALA A 67 -15.37 25.03 -3.82
C ALA A 67 -15.01 24.23 -2.55
N ILE A 68 -13.80 23.66 -2.46
CA ILE A 68 -13.31 22.98 -1.26
C ILE A 68 -13.19 23.95 -0.08
N ALA A 69 -12.62 25.14 -0.29
CA ALA A 69 -12.46 26.14 0.76
C ALA A 69 -13.81 26.61 1.31
N HIS A 70 -14.78 26.84 0.42
CA HIS A 70 -16.15 27.19 0.78
C HIS A 70 -16.85 26.07 1.58
N ALA A 71 -16.77 24.82 1.10
CA ALA A 71 -17.40 23.69 1.78
C ALA A 71 -16.80 23.38 3.17
N LYS A 72 -15.49 23.63 3.36
CA LYS A 72 -14.82 23.49 4.67
C LYS A 72 -15.34 24.50 5.69
N TRP A 73 -15.67 25.72 5.26
CA TRP A 73 -16.18 26.77 6.13
C TRP A 73 -17.60 26.49 6.64
N GLU A 74 -18.45 25.87 5.81
CA GLU A 74 -19.84 25.63 6.18
C GLU A 74 -20.10 24.34 6.97
N ARG A 75 -19.23 23.32 6.90
CA ARG A 75 -19.45 22.03 7.56
C ARG A 75 -18.20 21.44 8.20
N GLY A 76 -18.29 21.14 9.50
CA GLY A 76 -17.34 20.28 10.22
C GLY A 76 -17.32 18.79 9.82
N ARG A 77 -17.94 18.40 8.69
CA ARG A 77 -17.97 17.02 8.14
C ARG A 77 -17.43 16.94 6.71
N PHE A 78 -16.53 17.84 6.34
CA PHE A 78 -15.75 17.72 5.11
C PHE A 78 -14.51 16.84 5.37
N PRO A 79 -14.12 15.93 4.46
CA PRO A 79 -12.95 15.09 4.69
C PRO A 79 -11.72 15.97 4.84
N ALA A 80 -11.11 15.97 6.03
CA ALA A 80 -9.77 16.54 6.19
C ALA A 80 -8.79 15.73 5.35
N LEU A 81 -7.65 16.30 4.96
CA LEU A 81 -6.58 15.52 4.33
C LEU A 81 -5.90 14.68 5.41
N TRP A 82 -5.44 13.48 5.05
CA TRP A 82 -4.71 12.58 5.94
C TRP A 82 -5.51 12.19 7.20
N HIS A 83 -6.83 12.15 7.08
CA HIS A 83 -7.71 11.67 8.12
C HIS A 83 -8.08 10.22 7.86
N LYS A 84 -8.17 9.41 8.92
CA LYS A 84 -8.62 8.04 8.77
C LYS A 84 -10.10 8.03 8.35
N ASN A 85 -10.39 7.35 7.26
CA ASN A 85 -11.71 7.04 6.75
C ASN A 85 -12.12 5.66 7.26
N ASP A 86 -12.88 5.64 8.35
CA ASP A 86 -13.33 4.38 8.94
C ASP A 86 -14.22 3.56 7.98
N GLN A 87 -14.94 4.22 7.05
CA GLN A 87 -15.82 3.56 6.08
C GLN A 87 -15.03 2.74 5.03
N GLY A 88 -13.79 3.14 4.72
CA GLY A 88 -12.95 2.46 3.72
C GLY A 88 -12.17 1.27 4.28
N THR A 89 -12.07 1.15 5.61
CA THR A 89 -11.14 0.25 6.32
C THR A 89 -11.23 -1.20 5.85
N GLN A 90 -12.42 -1.78 5.78
CA GLN A 90 -12.59 -3.18 5.39
C GLN A 90 -12.15 -3.44 3.94
N SER A 91 -12.46 -2.53 3.02
CA SER A 91 -12.09 -2.65 1.61
C SER A 91 -10.58 -2.50 1.39
N ALA A 92 -9.96 -1.59 2.16
CA ALA A 92 -8.53 -1.38 2.20
C ALA A 92 -7.81 -2.64 2.69
N TRP A 93 -8.27 -3.22 3.80
CA TRP A 93 -7.72 -4.48 4.33
C TRP A 93 -7.83 -5.61 3.33
N LYS A 94 -8.99 -5.78 2.68
CA LYS A 94 -9.18 -6.82 1.66
C LYS A 94 -8.21 -6.67 0.48
N ARG A 95 -7.83 -5.44 0.14
CA ARG A 95 -6.86 -5.16 -0.92
C ARG A 95 -5.44 -5.51 -0.48
N VAL A 96 -5.06 -5.13 0.74
CA VAL A 96 -3.71 -5.37 1.29
C VAL A 96 -3.47 -6.84 1.61
N SER A 97 -4.50 -7.57 2.08
CA SER A 97 -4.38 -9.00 2.39
C SER A 97 -4.51 -9.92 1.17
N GLY A 98 -4.86 -9.37 0.01
CA GLY A 98 -5.05 -10.15 -1.21
C GLY A 98 -3.76 -10.31 -2.01
N LEU A 99 -3.43 -11.55 -2.41
CA LEU A 99 -2.38 -11.79 -3.41
C LEU A 99 -2.90 -11.46 -4.81
N SER A 100 -2.25 -10.52 -5.48
CA SER A 100 -2.56 -10.19 -6.88
C SER A 100 -2.09 -11.30 -7.83
N GLY A 101 -2.56 -11.26 -9.09
CA GLY A 101 -2.05 -12.18 -10.11
C GLY A 101 -0.54 -12.05 -10.34
N GLY A 102 0.00 -10.83 -10.24
CA GLY A 102 1.44 -10.56 -10.34
C GLY A 102 2.23 -11.16 -9.18
N ASP A 103 1.69 -11.12 -7.96
CA ASP A 103 2.33 -11.72 -6.79
C ASP A 103 2.43 -13.24 -6.94
N LYS A 104 1.33 -13.89 -7.36
CA LYS A 104 1.29 -15.33 -7.63
C LYS A 104 2.28 -15.74 -8.72
N ALA A 105 2.32 -14.97 -9.82
CA ALA A 105 3.27 -15.22 -10.91
C ALA A 105 4.73 -15.08 -10.44
N ARG A 106 5.03 -14.07 -9.61
CA ARG A 106 6.37 -13.87 -9.03
C ARG A 106 6.76 -15.01 -8.09
N MET A 107 5.84 -15.45 -7.23
CA MET A 107 6.06 -16.61 -6.35
C MET A 107 6.39 -17.87 -7.16
N GLN A 108 5.59 -18.16 -8.20
CA GLN A 108 5.83 -19.31 -9.10
C GLN A 108 7.18 -19.20 -9.83
N ALA A 109 7.53 -18.02 -10.34
CA ALA A 109 8.81 -17.80 -11.00
C ALA A 109 10.00 -17.97 -10.04
N LEU A 110 9.86 -17.55 -8.79
CA LEU A 110 10.89 -17.71 -7.76
C LEU A 110 11.11 -19.19 -7.42
N VAL A 111 10.02 -19.97 -7.25
CA VAL A 111 10.10 -21.42 -7.03
C VAL A 111 10.76 -22.13 -8.21
N ALA A 112 10.35 -21.82 -9.45
CA ALA A 112 10.94 -22.41 -10.65
C ALA A 112 12.45 -22.10 -10.75
N ARG A 113 12.85 -20.87 -10.39
CA ARG A 113 14.26 -20.49 -10.33
C ARG A 113 15.01 -21.25 -9.24
N GLN A 114 14.44 -21.41 -8.05
CA GLN A 114 15.06 -22.16 -6.95
C GLN A 114 15.25 -23.63 -7.32
N GLN A 115 14.25 -24.27 -7.93
CA GLN A 115 14.32 -25.64 -8.41
C GLN A 115 15.40 -25.82 -9.48
N ALA A 116 15.44 -24.94 -10.48
CA ALA A 116 16.47 -24.98 -11.51
C ALA A 116 17.88 -24.80 -10.93
N LEU A 117 18.04 -23.93 -9.93
CA LEU A 117 19.32 -23.75 -9.25
C LEU A 117 19.71 -24.98 -8.43
N ALA A 118 18.78 -25.59 -7.70
CA ALA A 118 19.04 -26.82 -6.95
C ALA A 118 19.45 -27.98 -7.86
N SER A 119 18.73 -28.19 -8.98
CA SER A 119 19.06 -29.24 -9.95
C SER A 119 20.43 -29.02 -10.61
N ASN A 120 20.82 -27.78 -10.87
CA ASN A 120 22.11 -27.47 -11.49
C ASN A 120 23.28 -27.47 -10.48
N ALA A 121 23.08 -26.95 -9.27
CA ALA A 121 24.12 -26.84 -8.25
C ALA A 121 24.49 -28.20 -7.66
N CYS A 122 23.52 -29.12 -7.60
CA CYS A 122 23.69 -30.46 -7.07
C CYS A 122 23.87 -31.50 -8.19
N ALA A 123 24.43 -31.11 -9.33
CA ALA A 123 24.81 -32.05 -10.39
C ALA A 123 25.91 -33.01 -9.87
N GLY A 124 25.52 -34.05 -9.15
CA GLY A 124 26.38 -35.01 -8.47
C GLY A 124 25.91 -35.46 -7.08
N ASP A 125 25.03 -34.69 -6.42
CA ASP A 125 24.52 -34.97 -5.07
C ASP A 125 23.00 -35.19 -5.07
N GLU A 126 22.50 -35.99 -4.12
CA GLU A 126 21.06 -36.21 -3.96
C GLU A 126 20.40 -35.00 -3.26
N VAL A 127 19.46 -34.35 -3.94
CA VAL A 127 18.66 -33.25 -3.38
C VAL A 127 17.32 -33.79 -2.92
N MET A 128 17.00 -33.57 -1.64
CA MET A 128 15.65 -33.80 -1.11
C MET A 128 14.83 -32.51 -1.18
N VAL A 129 13.67 -32.57 -1.82
CA VAL A 129 12.69 -31.48 -1.86
C VAL A 129 11.44 -31.92 -1.13
N VAL A 130 10.97 -31.10 -0.19
CA VAL A 130 9.77 -31.37 0.62
C VAL A 130 8.83 -30.17 0.54
N ASP A 131 7.61 -30.42 0.09
CA ASP A 131 6.54 -29.43 0.13
C ASP A 131 5.95 -29.39 1.55
N GLY A 132 5.85 -28.18 2.11
CA GLY A 132 5.28 -27.95 3.44
C GLY A 132 4.10 -27.00 3.37
N GLU A 133 3.02 -27.35 4.08
CA GLU A 133 1.86 -26.47 4.28
C GLU A 133 1.81 -26.00 5.75
N ALA A 134 1.62 -24.69 5.92
CA ALA A 134 1.44 -24.10 7.24
C ALA A 134 0.02 -24.37 7.76
N VAL A 135 -0.13 -25.32 8.69
CA VAL A 135 -1.42 -25.70 9.28
C VAL A 135 -1.87 -24.77 10.42
N ALA A 136 -1.00 -23.87 10.88
CA ALA A 136 -1.28 -22.86 11.90
C ALA A 136 -0.43 -21.60 11.64
N PRO A 137 -0.87 -20.43 12.13
CA PRO A 137 -0.01 -19.24 12.13
C PRO A 137 1.30 -19.52 12.86
N PHE A 138 2.42 -19.18 12.23
CA PHE A 138 3.75 -19.34 12.82
C PHE A 138 4.62 -18.12 12.48
N THR A 139 5.65 -17.93 13.28
CA THR A 139 6.61 -16.83 13.14
C THR A 139 7.99 -17.41 12.88
N THR A 140 8.72 -16.86 11.91
CA THR A 140 10.11 -17.26 11.60
C THR A 140 11.09 -16.18 12.01
N GLY A 141 12.32 -16.56 12.36
CA GLY A 141 13.39 -15.61 12.68
C GLY A 141 13.40 -15.05 14.12
N LEU A 142 12.52 -15.53 15.01
CA LEU A 142 12.54 -15.12 16.42
C LEU A 142 13.96 -15.26 17.00
N GLY A 143 14.47 -14.18 17.59
CA GLY A 143 15.83 -14.12 18.14
C GLY A 143 16.89 -13.54 17.20
N ASN A 144 16.57 -13.25 15.94
CA ASN A 144 17.47 -12.50 15.06
C ASN A 144 17.63 -11.06 15.57
N GLU A 145 18.88 -10.61 15.75
CA GLU A 145 19.18 -9.20 16.06
C GLU A 145 18.69 -8.33 14.90
N HIS A 146 17.73 -7.47 15.21
CA HIS A 146 17.25 -6.44 14.29
C HIS A 146 17.13 -5.13 15.08
N PRO A 147 17.52 -3.98 14.51
CA PRO A 147 17.69 -2.74 15.27
C PRO A 147 16.41 -2.17 15.92
N LEU A 148 15.22 -2.69 15.59
CA LEU A 148 13.96 -2.10 16.03
C LEU A 148 12.87 -3.09 16.52
N GLU A 149 12.97 -4.42 16.37
CA GLU A 149 11.99 -5.40 16.91
C GLU A 149 12.34 -6.87 16.54
N ASN A 150 11.72 -7.86 17.20
CA ASN A 150 11.90 -9.31 16.97
C ASN A 150 11.95 -9.66 15.47
N GLY A 151 13.12 -10.04 14.97
CA GLY A 151 13.39 -10.13 13.55
C GLY A 151 12.59 -11.23 12.85
N PHE A 152 11.59 -10.87 12.06
CA PHE A 152 11.03 -11.82 11.11
C PHE A 152 12.06 -12.17 10.04
N ALA A 153 12.17 -13.45 9.66
CA ALA A 153 13.09 -13.87 8.61
C ALA A 153 12.46 -13.65 7.22
N PHE A 154 12.95 -12.63 6.51
CA PHE A 154 12.54 -12.31 5.15
C PHE A 154 13.68 -12.46 4.14
N LEU A 155 13.38 -13.05 2.99
CA LEU A 155 14.28 -13.16 1.87
C LEU A 155 14.45 -11.78 1.23
N TRP A 156 15.62 -11.19 1.42
CA TRP A 156 16.00 -9.94 0.77
C TRP A 156 16.36 -10.17 -0.70
N PRO A 157 15.96 -9.30 -1.66
CA PRO A 157 15.16 -8.07 -1.55
C PRO A 157 13.65 -8.29 -1.72
N TYR A 158 13.20 -9.53 -1.78
CA TYR A 158 11.84 -9.87 -2.22
C TYR A 158 10.79 -9.73 -1.12
N GLY A 159 11.20 -9.60 0.15
CA GLY A 159 10.29 -9.48 1.29
C GLY A 159 9.46 -10.74 1.54
N LEU A 160 9.89 -11.89 1.02
CA LEU A 160 9.19 -13.17 1.18
C LEU A 160 9.64 -13.83 2.49
N PRO A 161 8.73 -14.21 3.41
CA PRO A 161 9.14 -14.92 4.61
C PRO A 161 9.73 -16.29 4.23
N TYR A 162 10.78 -16.71 4.94
CA TYR A 162 11.39 -18.03 4.76
C TYR A 162 11.57 -18.75 6.10
N LEU A 163 11.71 -20.07 6.01
CA LEU A 163 12.08 -20.94 7.11
C LEU A 163 13.60 -21.18 7.05
N PRO A 164 14.39 -20.70 8.03
CA PRO A 164 15.84 -20.94 8.09
C PRO A 164 16.19 -22.38 8.45
#